data_AF-A0A3L6KVG3-F1
#
_entry.id   AF-A0A3L6KVG3-F1
#
_cell.length_a   1.000
_cell.length_b   1.000
_cell.length_c   1.000
_cell.angle_alpha   90.00
_cell.angle_beta   90.00
_cell.angle_gamma   90.00
#
_symmetry.space_group_name_H-M   'P 1'
#
loop_
_entity.id
_entity.type
_entity.pdbx_description
1 polymer ?
#
loop_
_entity_poly.entity_id
_entity_poly.type
_entity_poly.pdbx_seq_one_letter_code
_entity_poly.pdbx_strand_id
1 'polypeptide(L)'
;MERSGPIVVESQLLNVVQRHLRVIFGGGNLTRGDGCILFTAQPIPIGGEEEARLTDDLQRLCLTIVRDMTGGRTSLRLPSESEETNFTLVKKQVLPFDKFLKEVGAVDDFPDNIDEVSDQPNIHLVLETLYNDVVSDLASGAVMVEKFPKVMCPTGKRLDLVMRKASCVQVYSNLSTPLPMERAKSSRPRVMRRKMKMPIRTALVEGQLLPRSLPGSRN
;
A
#
# COMPACT_ATOMS: atom_id res chain seq x y z
N MET A 1 -21.88 22.48 13.76
CA MET A 1 -20.60 23.07 13.32
C MET A 1 -19.49 22.14 13.81
N GLU A 2 -18.99 21.19 13.00
CA GLU A 2 -17.94 20.25 13.47
C GLU A 2 -17.29 19.42 12.34
N ARG A 3 -17.37 19.85 11.07
CA ARG A 3 -16.78 19.13 9.92
C ARG A 3 -15.35 19.56 9.58
N SER A 4 -14.82 20.60 10.22
CA SER A 4 -13.50 21.17 9.89
C SER A 4 -12.33 20.45 10.55
N GLY A 5 -12.50 19.90 11.76
CA GLY A 5 -11.41 19.23 12.49
C GLY A 5 -10.81 18.03 11.76
N PRO A 6 -11.61 17.04 11.34
CA PRO A 6 -11.10 15.85 10.65
C PRO A 6 -10.42 16.18 9.31
N ILE A 7 -10.98 17.12 8.54
CA ILE A 7 -10.43 17.53 7.24
C ILE A 7 -9.07 18.21 7.40
N VAL A 8 -8.90 19.02 8.46
CA VAL A 8 -7.62 19.69 8.75
C VAL A 8 -6.57 18.67 9.17
N VAL A 9 -6.92 17.73 10.06
CA VAL A 9 -6.01 16.65 10.49
C VAL A 9 -5.60 15.79 9.31
N GLU A 10 -6.55 15.38 8.47
CA GLU A 10 -6.28 14.61 7.26
C GLU A 10 -5.33 15.37 6.31
N SER A 11 -5.54 16.67 6.12
CA SER A 11 -4.69 17.51 5.26
C SER A 11 -3.27 17.65 5.84
N GLN A 12 -3.13 17.73 7.16
CA GLN A 12 -1.81 17.76 7.81
C GLN A 12 -1.08 16.43 7.66
N LEU A 13 -1.75 15.31 7.90
CA LEU A 13 -1.20 13.96 7.71
C LEU A 13 -0.79 13.75 6.25
N LEU A 14 -1.62 14.16 5.31
CA LEU A 14 -1.33 14.13 3.87
C LEU A 14 -0.06 14.91 3.54
N ASN A 15 0.10 16.12 4.07
CA ASN A 15 1.29 16.94 3.84
C ASN A 15 2.56 16.28 4.40
N VAL A 16 2.48 15.66 5.58
CA VAL A 16 3.60 14.91 6.19
C VAL A 16 3.97 13.71 5.31
N VAL A 17 2.99 12.89 4.93
CA VAL A 17 3.20 11.72 4.06
C VAL A 17 3.78 12.13 2.70
N GLN A 18 3.24 13.17 2.07
CA GLN A 18 3.72 13.70 0.79
C GLN A 18 5.18 14.15 0.86
N ARG A 19 5.57 14.83 1.94
CA ARG A 19 6.96 15.26 2.15
C ARG A 19 7.88 14.05 2.23
N HIS A 20 7.52 13.03 3.01
CA HIS A 20 8.34 11.82 3.17
C HIS A 20 8.43 11.01 1.90
N LEU A 21 7.34 10.86 1.16
CA LEU A 21 7.33 10.21 -0.15
C LEU A 21 8.32 10.87 -1.11
N ARG A 22 8.37 12.21 -1.15
CA ARG A 22 9.32 12.94 -2.00
C ARG A 22 10.77 12.81 -1.53
N VAL A 23 11.00 12.77 -0.23
CA VAL A 23 12.35 12.62 0.34
C VAL A 23 12.91 11.22 0.05
N ILE A 24 12.07 10.18 0.15
CA ILE A 24 12.50 8.79 0.04
C ILE A 24 12.53 8.35 -1.43
N PHE A 25 11.46 8.63 -2.19
CA PHE A 25 11.31 8.15 -3.56
C PHE A 25 11.62 9.21 -4.63
N GLY A 26 12.01 10.42 -4.21
CA GLY A 26 12.44 11.51 -5.09
C GLY A 26 11.30 12.32 -5.71
N GLY A 27 11.58 12.95 -6.85
CA GLY A 27 10.59 13.76 -7.57
C GLY A 27 9.45 12.90 -8.15
N GLY A 28 8.21 13.33 -7.94
CA GLY A 28 7.03 12.61 -8.42
C GLY A 28 5.75 13.45 -8.40
N ASN A 29 4.73 12.92 -9.06
CA ASN A 29 3.38 13.45 -9.08
C ASN A 29 2.56 12.87 -7.93
N LEU A 30 1.75 13.70 -7.28
CA LEU A 30 0.82 13.26 -6.26
C LEU A 30 -0.61 13.40 -6.77
N THR A 31 -1.43 12.39 -6.51
CA THR A 31 -2.84 12.35 -6.83
C THR A 31 -3.62 11.93 -5.60
N ARG A 32 -4.55 12.76 -5.15
CA ARG A 32 -5.51 12.37 -4.11
C ARG A 32 -6.70 11.66 -4.75
N GLY A 33 -7.07 10.51 -4.19
CA GLY A 33 -8.30 9.80 -4.48
C GLY A 33 -9.18 9.75 -3.25
N ASP A 34 -10.31 9.04 -3.37
CA ASP A 34 -11.18 8.78 -2.23
C ASP A 34 -10.49 7.73 -1.33
N GLY A 35 -10.18 8.11 -0.10
CA GLY A 35 -9.57 7.22 0.91
C GLY A 35 -8.09 6.89 0.69
N CYS A 36 -7.45 7.37 -0.37
CA CYS A 36 -6.07 7.04 -0.70
C CYS A 36 -5.30 8.14 -1.43
N ILE A 37 -3.97 7.99 -1.43
CA ILE A 37 -3.04 8.89 -2.10
C ILE A 37 -2.19 8.06 -3.04
N LEU A 38 -2.13 8.48 -4.29
CA LEU A 38 -1.27 7.90 -5.31
C LEU A 38 -0.07 8.82 -5.54
N PHE A 39 1.12 8.31 -5.26
CA PHE A 39 2.39 8.93 -5.59
C PHE A 39 3.06 8.22 -6.76
N THR A 40 3.51 9.00 -7.72
CA THR A 40 3.93 8.53 -9.03
C THR A 40 5.30 9.08 -9.38
N ALA A 41 6.32 8.23 -9.55
CA ALA A 41 7.71 8.63 -9.87
C ALA A 41 8.23 7.94 -11.16
N GLN A 42 9.53 8.03 -11.45
CA GLN A 42 10.16 7.33 -12.57
C GLN A 42 10.35 5.83 -12.28
N PRO A 43 10.06 4.92 -13.22
CA PRO A 43 10.10 3.46 -13.00
C PRO A 43 11.51 2.97 -12.69
N ILE A 44 11.62 1.89 -11.92
CA ILE A 44 12.91 1.24 -11.63
C ILE A 44 13.25 0.21 -12.71
N PRO A 45 14.52 0.12 -13.13
CA PRO A 45 15.01 -1.06 -13.82
C PRO A 45 14.78 -2.35 -13.01
N ILE A 46 14.27 -3.38 -13.68
CA ILE A 46 14.01 -4.68 -13.06
C ILE A 46 15.34 -5.34 -12.68
N GLY A 47 15.43 -5.93 -11.49
CA GLY A 47 16.59 -6.70 -11.04
C GLY A 47 17.80 -5.86 -10.61
N GLY A 48 17.65 -4.55 -10.46
CA GLY A 48 18.73 -3.65 -10.01
C GLY A 48 18.77 -3.42 -8.49
N GLU A 49 19.86 -2.81 -8.01
CA GLU A 49 19.99 -2.43 -6.59
C GLU A 49 18.84 -1.56 -6.10
N GLU A 50 18.33 -0.67 -6.94
CA GLU A 50 17.19 0.19 -6.60
C GLU A 50 15.92 -0.61 -6.28
N GLU A 51 15.68 -1.71 -6.99
CA GLU A 51 14.53 -2.57 -6.71
C GLU A 51 14.75 -3.37 -5.42
N ALA A 52 15.98 -3.80 -5.16
CA ALA A 52 16.35 -4.47 -3.90
C ALA A 52 16.20 -3.56 -2.68
N ARG A 53 16.42 -2.25 -2.84
CA ARG A 53 16.28 -1.24 -1.78
C ARG A 53 14.83 -0.88 -1.42
N LEU A 54 13.84 -1.29 -2.23
CA LEU A 54 12.43 -0.91 -1.98
C LEU A 54 11.90 -1.30 -0.61
N THR A 55 12.30 -2.47 -0.09
CA THR A 55 11.90 -2.90 1.25
C THR A 55 12.49 -1.99 2.33
N ASP A 56 13.72 -1.53 2.15
CA ASP A 56 14.37 -0.56 3.04
C ASP A 56 13.73 0.83 2.96
N ASP A 57 13.38 1.28 1.76
CA ASP A 57 12.73 2.56 1.54
C ASP A 57 11.31 2.59 2.15
N LEU A 58 10.54 1.50 2.00
CA LEU A 58 9.23 1.38 2.65
C LEU A 58 9.36 1.33 4.17
N GLN A 59 10.33 0.58 4.71
CA GLN A 59 10.62 0.53 6.14
C GLN A 59 10.94 1.93 6.68
N ARG A 60 11.79 2.68 5.96
CA ARG A 60 12.14 4.06 6.29
C ARG A 60 10.93 4.99 6.22
N LEU A 61 10.07 4.84 5.22
CA LEU A 61 8.83 5.62 5.11
C LEU A 61 7.96 5.42 6.34
N CYS A 62 7.67 4.16 6.69
CA CYS A 62 6.82 3.82 7.83
C CYS A 62 7.37 4.40 9.14
N LEU A 63 8.67 4.17 9.40
CA LEU A 63 9.33 4.69 10.58
C LEU A 63 9.29 6.21 10.67
N THR A 64 9.51 6.91 9.55
CA THR A 64 9.55 8.37 9.54
C THR A 64 8.17 8.95 9.78
N ILE A 65 7.12 8.38 9.17
CA ILE A 65 5.73 8.78 9.42
C ILE A 65 5.36 8.58 10.89
N VAL A 66 5.65 7.39 11.45
CA VAL A 66 5.32 7.08 12.85
C VAL A 66 6.07 7.99 13.81
N ARG A 67 7.36 8.25 13.59
CA ARG A 67 8.16 9.17 14.42
C ARG A 67 7.60 10.58 14.38
N ASP A 68 7.27 11.10 13.20
CA ASP A 68 6.71 12.44 13.07
C ASP A 68 5.34 12.56 13.76
N MET A 69 4.48 11.55 13.62
CA MET A 69 3.14 11.56 14.23
C MET A 69 3.17 11.41 15.76
N THR A 70 4.19 10.75 16.31
CA THR A 70 4.27 10.41 17.75
C THR A 70 5.25 11.27 18.52
N GLY A 71 5.88 12.27 17.89
CA GLY A 71 6.90 13.11 18.53
C GLY A 71 8.22 12.37 18.81
N GLY A 72 8.55 11.35 18.02
CA GLY A 72 9.84 10.68 18.04
C GLY A 72 9.83 9.19 18.40
N ARG A 73 8.67 8.64 18.80
CA ARG A 73 8.54 7.20 19.10
C ARG A 73 8.55 6.37 17.82
N THR A 74 8.93 5.10 17.94
CA THR A 74 8.97 4.15 16.81
C THR A 74 7.92 3.06 16.90
N SER A 75 7.08 3.11 17.92
CA SER A 75 6.00 2.17 18.17
C SER A 75 4.70 2.93 18.35
N LEU A 76 3.61 2.38 17.83
CA LEU A 76 2.27 2.94 17.90
C LEU A 76 1.27 1.82 18.19
N ARG A 77 0.37 2.04 19.15
CA ARG A 77 -0.79 1.17 19.36
C ARG A 77 -1.80 1.45 18.27
N LEU A 78 -2.05 0.47 17.38
CA LEU A 78 -3.08 0.62 16.38
C LEU A 78 -4.46 0.47 17.02
N PRO A 79 -5.51 1.03 16.41
CA PRO A 79 -6.85 0.95 16.97
C PRO A 79 -7.27 -0.49 17.25
N SER A 80 -7.85 -0.68 18.43
CA SER A 80 -8.36 -1.98 18.92
C SER A 80 -7.28 -3.04 19.20
N GLU A 81 -5.98 -2.69 19.18
CA GLU A 81 -4.88 -3.57 19.60
C GLU A 81 -4.59 -3.41 21.10
N SER A 82 -4.26 -4.51 21.77
CA SER A 82 -3.79 -4.49 23.16
C SER A 82 -2.32 -4.05 23.26
N GLU A 83 -1.51 -4.47 22.29
CA GLU A 83 -0.06 -4.23 22.24
C GLU A 83 0.30 -3.11 21.26
N GLU A 84 1.50 -2.53 21.45
CA GLU A 84 2.03 -1.59 20.48
C GLU A 84 2.70 -2.30 19.31
N THR A 85 2.40 -1.85 18.09
CA THR A 85 3.14 -2.27 16.90
C THR A 85 4.48 -1.53 16.84
N ASN A 86 5.59 -2.26 16.86
CA ASN A 86 6.94 -1.70 16.75
C ASN A 86 7.37 -1.61 15.28
N PHE A 87 7.38 -0.39 14.75
CA PHE A 87 7.69 -0.16 13.34
C PHE A 87 9.16 -0.36 12.99
N THR A 88 10.08 -0.46 13.96
CA THR A 88 11.50 -0.81 13.69
C THR A 88 11.69 -2.26 13.24
N LEU A 89 10.68 -3.10 13.46
CA LEU A 89 10.75 -4.54 13.21
C LEU A 89 9.99 -4.98 11.96
N VAL A 90 9.29 -4.07 11.27
CA VAL A 90 8.42 -4.43 10.13
C VAL A 90 9.23 -5.10 9.00
N LYS A 91 10.44 -4.61 8.69
CA LYS A 91 11.36 -5.29 7.74
C LYS A 91 11.75 -6.71 8.17
N LYS A 92 11.72 -7.03 9.46
CA LYS A 92 11.96 -8.41 9.95
C LYS A 92 10.73 -9.31 9.78
N GLN A 93 9.57 -8.72 9.53
CA GLN A 93 8.28 -9.39 9.29
C GLN A 93 7.90 -9.26 7.81
N VAL A 94 8.86 -9.50 6.92
CA VAL A 94 8.60 -9.56 5.48
C VAL A 94 8.23 -11.00 5.14
N LEU A 95 7.02 -11.21 4.63
CA LEU A 95 6.51 -12.50 4.24
C LEU A 95 6.33 -12.58 2.71
N PRO A 96 6.76 -13.66 2.07
CA PRO A 96 6.27 -14.02 0.75
C PRO A 96 4.74 -14.13 0.72
N PHE A 97 4.11 -13.79 -0.40
CA PHE A 97 2.66 -13.79 -0.58
C PHE A 97 2.00 -15.12 -0.16
N ASP A 98 2.51 -16.24 -0.65
CA ASP A 98 2.04 -17.59 -0.33
C ASP A 98 2.15 -17.91 1.17
N LYS A 99 3.26 -17.51 1.78
CA LYS A 99 3.48 -17.69 3.22
C LYS A 99 2.53 -16.82 4.05
N PHE A 100 2.24 -15.60 3.62
CA PHE A 100 1.26 -14.74 4.27
C PHE A 100 -0.15 -15.35 4.21
N LEU A 101 -0.56 -15.90 3.06
CA LEU A 101 -1.85 -16.60 2.92
C LEU A 101 -1.94 -17.83 3.84
N LYS A 102 -0.86 -18.59 3.97
CA LYS A 102 -0.78 -19.75 4.87
C LYS A 102 -0.88 -19.34 6.34
N GLU A 103 -0.11 -18.32 6.75
CA GLU A 103 -0.04 -17.91 8.16
C GLU A 103 -1.29 -17.20 8.66
N VAL A 104 -1.94 -16.39 7.83
CA VAL A 104 -3.10 -15.58 8.24
C VAL A 104 -4.43 -16.17 7.75
N GLY A 105 -4.48 -16.66 6.51
CA GLY A 105 -5.71 -17.14 5.86
C GLY A 105 -5.96 -18.63 5.97
N ALA A 106 -5.05 -19.40 6.60
CA ALA A 106 -5.10 -20.86 6.67
C ALA A 106 -5.28 -21.56 5.30
N VAL A 107 -4.62 -21.03 4.26
CA VAL A 107 -4.61 -21.65 2.93
C VAL A 107 -3.56 -22.76 2.90
N ASP A 108 -3.97 -24.01 3.13
CA ASP A 108 -3.05 -25.14 3.30
C ASP A 108 -2.12 -25.38 2.08
N ASP A 109 -2.66 -25.32 0.86
CA ASP A 109 -1.94 -25.68 -0.37
C ASP A 109 -2.03 -24.56 -1.43
N PHE A 110 -1.19 -23.53 -1.29
CA PHE A 110 -1.01 -22.53 -2.36
C PHE A 110 -0.18 -23.12 -3.52
N PRO A 111 -0.64 -23.02 -4.78
CA PRO A 111 0.01 -23.66 -5.93
C PRO A 111 1.36 -23.02 -6.27
N ASP A 112 2.41 -23.84 -6.37
CA ASP A 112 3.78 -23.41 -6.70
C ASP A 112 3.91 -22.84 -8.12
N ASN A 113 3.01 -23.21 -9.03
CA ASN A 113 3.02 -22.83 -10.44
C ASN A 113 1.96 -21.79 -10.80
N ILE A 114 1.51 -20.98 -9.85
CA ILE A 114 0.50 -19.94 -10.11
C ILE A 114 0.92 -18.96 -11.22
N ASP A 115 2.23 -18.76 -11.41
CA ASP A 115 2.80 -17.94 -12.47
C ASP A 115 2.71 -18.58 -13.87
N GLU A 116 2.50 -19.89 -13.97
CA GLU A 116 2.34 -20.62 -15.24
C GLU A 116 0.89 -20.58 -15.74
N VAL A 117 -0.06 -20.31 -14.83
CA VAL A 117 -1.46 -20.16 -15.18
C VAL A 117 -1.62 -18.77 -15.81
N SER A 118 -1.50 -18.74 -17.14
CA SER A 118 -1.50 -17.57 -18.03
C SER A 118 -2.45 -16.44 -17.59
N ASP A 119 -2.14 -15.20 -17.98
CA ASP A 119 -2.84 -13.88 -17.87
C ASP A 119 -4.40 -13.82 -17.89
N GLN A 120 -5.09 -14.79 -17.30
CA GLN A 120 -6.53 -14.85 -17.26
C GLN A 120 -7.01 -13.81 -16.25
N PRO A 121 -7.80 -12.81 -16.69
CA PRO A 121 -8.22 -11.72 -15.82
C PRO A 121 -9.05 -12.22 -14.62
N ASN A 122 -9.71 -13.37 -14.76
CA ASN A 122 -10.47 -14.00 -13.69
C ASN A 122 -9.57 -14.48 -12.54
N ILE A 123 -8.38 -15.01 -12.84
CA ILE A 123 -7.44 -15.48 -11.82
C ILE A 123 -6.89 -14.30 -11.02
N HIS A 124 -6.54 -13.21 -11.71
CA HIS A 124 -6.14 -11.98 -11.05
C HIS A 124 -7.21 -11.49 -10.06
N LEU A 125 -8.47 -11.43 -10.48
CA LEU A 125 -9.58 -11.00 -9.61
C LEU A 125 -9.77 -11.93 -8.40
N VAL A 126 -9.70 -13.24 -8.60
CA VAL A 126 -9.83 -14.22 -7.52
C VAL A 126 -8.69 -14.07 -6.51
N LEU A 127 -7.44 -13.93 -6.98
CA LEU A 127 -6.28 -13.76 -6.10
C LEU A 127 -6.31 -12.44 -5.33
N GLU A 128 -6.72 -11.35 -5.97
CA GLU A 128 -6.92 -10.07 -5.28
C GLU A 128 -8.03 -10.18 -4.22
N THR A 129 -9.13 -10.86 -4.52
CA THR A 129 -10.22 -11.06 -3.56
C THR A 129 -9.74 -11.87 -2.35
N LEU A 130 -9.10 -13.02 -2.60
CA LEU A 130 -8.52 -13.86 -1.56
C LEU A 130 -7.51 -13.08 -0.71
N TYR A 131 -6.63 -12.32 -1.35
CA TYR A 131 -5.63 -11.52 -0.64
C TYR A 131 -6.28 -10.47 0.28
N ASN A 132 -7.31 -9.77 -0.21
CA ASN A 132 -8.03 -8.78 0.59
C ASN A 132 -8.80 -9.41 1.76
N ASP A 133 -9.36 -10.61 1.58
CA ASP A 133 -10.00 -11.37 2.65
C ASP A 133 -8.97 -11.74 3.74
N VAL A 134 -7.82 -12.28 3.34
CA VAL A 134 -6.74 -12.61 4.30
C VAL A 134 -6.17 -11.38 4.99
N VAL A 135 -6.01 -10.27 4.27
CA VAL A 135 -5.63 -8.97 4.87
C VAL A 135 -6.62 -8.57 5.96
N SER A 136 -7.92 -8.80 5.74
CA SER A 136 -8.99 -8.49 6.69
C SER A 136 -8.97 -9.37 7.95
N ASP A 137 -8.33 -10.53 7.86
CA ASP A 137 -8.17 -11.48 8.97
C ASP A 137 -6.90 -11.26 9.80
N LEU A 138 -6.00 -10.37 9.37
CA LEU A 138 -4.82 -10.01 10.16
C LEU A 138 -5.23 -9.44 11.53
N ALA A 139 -4.96 -10.21 12.58
CA ALA A 139 -5.44 -9.92 13.94
C ALA A 139 -4.82 -8.66 14.55
N SER A 140 -3.50 -8.49 14.38
CA SER A 140 -2.75 -7.37 14.95
C SER A 140 -1.41 -7.19 14.25
N GLY A 141 -0.83 -5.99 14.37
CA GLY A 141 0.52 -5.69 13.92
C GLY A 141 0.58 -5.04 12.55
N ALA A 142 1.81 -4.97 12.06
CA ALA A 142 2.13 -4.53 10.71
C ALA A 142 3.12 -5.51 10.08
N VAL A 143 2.84 -5.93 8.86
CA VAL A 143 3.60 -6.94 8.11
C VAL A 143 3.85 -6.42 6.69
N MET A 144 5.01 -6.74 6.12
CA MET A 144 5.27 -6.48 4.71
C MET A 144 5.06 -7.75 3.91
N VAL A 145 4.35 -7.67 2.80
CA VAL A 145 4.13 -8.79 1.88
C VAL A 145 4.90 -8.53 0.59
N GLU A 146 5.68 -9.51 0.14
CA GLU A 146 6.44 -9.44 -1.11
C GLU A 146 6.28 -10.73 -1.94
N LYS A 147 7.01 -10.81 -3.07
CA LYS A 147 6.99 -11.97 -3.97
C LYS A 147 5.57 -12.34 -4.41
N PHE A 148 4.80 -11.32 -4.79
CA PHE A 148 3.49 -11.52 -5.39
C PHE A 148 3.60 -12.31 -6.70
N PRO A 149 2.58 -13.14 -7.02
CA PRO A 149 2.46 -13.77 -8.32
C PRO A 149 2.53 -12.76 -9.47
N LYS A 150 3.12 -13.15 -10.61
CA LYS A 150 3.22 -12.32 -11.82
C LYS A 150 1.87 -11.87 -12.33
N VAL A 151 0.82 -12.69 -12.18
CA VAL A 151 -0.53 -12.31 -12.57
C VAL A 151 -1.06 -11.08 -11.81
N MET A 152 -0.56 -10.81 -10.59
CA MET A 152 -0.88 -9.63 -9.79
C MET A 152 0.14 -8.48 -9.97
N CYS A 153 1.36 -8.81 -10.37
CA CYS A 153 2.42 -7.83 -10.66
C CYS A 153 3.24 -8.28 -11.89
N PRO A 154 2.74 -8.06 -13.12
CA PRO A 154 3.36 -8.60 -14.34
C PRO A 154 4.74 -7.99 -14.66
N THR A 155 5.01 -6.81 -14.12
CA THR A 155 6.26 -6.07 -14.33
C THR A 155 6.85 -5.66 -12.99
N GLY A 156 8.15 -5.85 -12.82
CA GLY A 156 8.85 -5.40 -11.62
C GLY A 156 8.42 -6.14 -10.34
N LYS A 157 8.43 -5.42 -9.23
CA LYS A 157 8.17 -5.90 -7.86
C LYS A 157 7.01 -5.13 -7.24
N ARG A 158 6.09 -5.86 -6.60
CA ARG A 158 5.08 -5.34 -5.67
C ARG A 158 5.50 -5.61 -4.22
N LEU A 159 5.26 -4.65 -3.34
CA LEU A 159 5.46 -4.73 -1.91
C LEU A 159 4.30 -4.04 -1.21
N ASP A 160 3.60 -4.75 -0.34
CA ASP A 160 2.46 -4.22 0.40
C ASP A 160 2.81 -4.13 1.89
N LEU A 161 2.58 -2.98 2.54
CA LEU A 161 2.52 -2.84 3.99
C LEU A 161 1.07 -3.07 4.42
N VAL A 162 0.84 -4.20 5.07
CA VAL A 162 -0.45 -4.53 5.67
C VAL A 162 -0.39 -4.15 7.13
N MET A 163 -1.40 -3.42 7.60
CA MET A 163 -1.60 -3.14 9.02
C MET A 163 -3.02 -3.51 9.34
N ARG A 164 -3.21 -4.26 10.43
CA ARG A 164 -4.50 -4.71 10.96
C ARG A 164 -5.71 -4.42 10.05
N LYS A 165 -6.18 -5.44 9.34
CA LYS A 165 -7.38 -5.39 8.49
C LYS A 165 -7.34 -4.43 7.29
N ALA A 166 -6.21 -3.83 6.93
CA ALA A 166 -6.08 -3.09 5.67
C ALA A 166 -4.68 -3.17 5.06
N SER A 167 -4.63 -3.00 3.74
CA SER A 167 -3.40 -2.75 3.00
C SER A 167 -3.12 -1.24 3.01
N CYS A 168 -2.24 -0.79 3.91
CA CYS A 168 -2.02 0.64 4.16
C CYS A 168 -1.10 1.28 3.12
N VAL A 169 -0.13 0.54 2.58
CA VAL A 169 0.78 1.05 1.54
C VAL A 169 1.04 -0.04 0.51
N GLN A 170 0.87 0.26 -0.77
CA GLN A 170 1.26 -0.63 -1.86
C GLN A 170 2.32 0.07 -2.70
N VAL A 171 3.47 -0.58 -2.91
CA VAL A 171 4.60 -0.05 -3.66
C VAL A 171 4.88 -0.94 -4.86
N TYR A 172 4.98 -0.33 -6.04
CA TYR A 172 5.28 -1.01 -7.28
C TYR A 172 6.54 -0.40 -7.92
N SER A 173 7.55 -1.23 -8.18
CA SER A 173 8.80 -0.80 -8.83
C SER A 173 8.56 -0.36 -10.28
N ASN A 174 7.65 -1.06 -10.97
CA ASN A 174 7.26 -0.82 -12.34
C ASN A 174 5.85 -1.37 -12.58
N LEU A 175 5.04 -0.71 -13.40
CA LEU A 175 3.71 -1.16 -13.76
C LEU A 175 3.48 -1.05 -15.27
N SER A 176 3.04 -2.16 -15.88
CA SER A 176 2.59 -2.18 -17.28
C SER A 176 1.22 -1.54 -17.47
N THR A 177 0.37 -1.57 -16.44
CA THR A 177 -0.99 -1.03 -16.49
C THR A 177 -1.15 0.12 -15.49
N PRO A 178 -1.78 1.23 -15.92
CA PRO A 178 -2.05 2.34 -15.02
C PRO A 178 -3.12 1.95 -14.00
N LEU A 179 -2.94 2.38 -12.75
CA LEU A 179 -3.92 2.16 -11.69
C LEU A 179 -5.23 2.90 -12.01
N PRO A 180 -6.38 2.47 -11.46
CA PRO A 180 -7.68 3.09 -11.73
C PRO A 180 -7.70 4.62 -11.56
N MET A 181 -6.99 5.13 -10.55
CA MET A 181 -6.87 6.56 -10.27
C MET A 181 -6.11 7.36 -11.35
N GLU A 182 -5.20 6.73 -12.08
CA GLU A 182 -4.49 7.35 -13.20
C GLU A 182 -5.40 7.44 -14.43
N ARG A 183 -6.25 6.42 -14.65
CA ARG A 183 -7.22 6.38 -15.76
C ARG A 183 -8.29 7.45 -15.63
N ALA A 184 -8.77 7.73 -14.41
CA ALA A 184 -9.75 8.79 -14.17
C ALA A 184 -9.25 10.20 -14.55
N LYS A 185 -7.93 10.41 -14.68
CA LYS A 185 -7.34 11.68 -15.14
C LYS A 185 -7.19 11.77 -16.66
N SER A 186 -7.06 10.65 -17.36
CA SER A 186 -6.91 10.62 -18.82
C SER A 186 -8.24 10.75 -19.57
N SER A 187 -9.38 10.57 -18.88
CA SER A 187 -10.73 10.73 -19.44
C SER A 187 -11.24 12.18 -19.48
N ARG A 188 -10.50 13.16 -18.93
CA ARG A 188 -10.77 14.58 -19.21
C ARG A 188 -10.21 14.93 -20.59
N PRO A 189 -10.98 15.57 -21.50
CA PRO A 189 -10.54 15.81 -22.87
C PRO A 189 -9.28 16.71 -22.85
N ARG A 190 -8.12 16.10 -23.08
CA ARG A 190 -6.87 16.84 -23.29
C ARG A 190 -6.82 17.26 -24.74
N VAL A 191 -6.82 18.58 -24.97
CA VAL A 191 -6.37 19.19 -26.21
C VAL A 191 -5.06 18.54 -26.64
N MET A 192 -5.06 17.94 -27.83
CA MET A 192 -3.95 17.20 -28.41
C MET A 192 -2.66 18.02 -28.36
N ARG A 193 -1.72 17.62 -27.49
CA ARG A 193 -0.29 17.85 -27.72
C ARG A 193 0.37 16.48 -27.74
N ARG A 194 0.78 16.06 -28.94
CA ARG A 194 1.62 14.87 -29.17
C ARG A 194 2.87 14.96 -28.30
N LYS A 195 3.04 14.07 -27.33
CA LYS A 195 4.34 13.66 -26.77
C LYS A 195 4.30 12.20 -26.31
N MET A 196 5.47 11.57 -26.47
CA MET A 196 5.80 10.15 -26.38
C MET A 196 5.37 9.42 -25.09
N LYS A 197 5.17 8.11 -25.22
CA LYS A 197 4.97 7.14 -24.14
C LYS A 197 6.15 7.15 -23.15
N MET A 198 5.86 7.19 -21.86
CA MET A 198 6.81 6.90 -20.76
C MET A 198 6.11 6.05 -19.68
N PRO A 199 6.73 4.96 -19.16
CA PRO A 199 6.22 4.18 -18.01
C PRO A 199 6.74 4.73 -16.66
N ILE A 200 6.22 4.23 -15.52
CA ILE A 200 6.04 4.95 -14.24
C ILE A 200 6.28 4.06 -12.98
N ARG A 201 6.79 4.63 -11.85
CA ARG A 201 6.84 4.10 -10.45
C ARG A 201 5.57 4.49 -9.68
N THR A 202 5.02 3.63 -8.82
CA THR A 202 3.74 3.90 -8.14
C THR A 202 3.72 3.49 -6.65
N ALA A 203 3.25 4.37 -5.77
CA ALA A 203 2.91 4.07 -4.39
C ALA A 203 1.47 4.52 -4.07
N LEU A 204 0.63 3.60 -3.56
CA LEU A 204 -0.72 3.90 -3.05
C LEU A 204 -0.69 3.85 -1.52
N VAL A 205 -1.15 4.88 -0.84
CA VAL A 205 -1.28 4.91 0.63
C VAL A 205 -2.77 5.03 0.98
N GLU A 206 -3.35 4.05 1.66
CA GLU A 206 -4.73 4.08 2.17
C GLU A 206 -4.77 4.71 3.57
N GLY A 207 -5.72 5.62 3.80
CA GLY A 207 -6.03 6.14 5.13
C GLY A 207 -7.16 5.33 5.77
N GLN A 208 -6.87 4.52 6.79
CA GLN A 208 -7.90 3.78 7.52
C GLN A 208 -8.90 4.73 8.21
N LEU A 209 -10.18 4.65 7.81
CA LEU A 209 -11.33 5.15 8.56
C LEU A 209 -11.77 4.10 9.59
N LEU A 210 -11.82 4.50 10.86
CA LEU A 210 -12.39 3.71 11.95
C LEU A 210 -13.89 3.44 11.72
N PRO A 211 -14.40 2.23 12.01
CA PRO A 211 -15.85 2.01 12.08
C PRO A 211 -16.42 2.74 13.31
N ARG A 212 -17.47 3.54 13.08
CA ARG A 212 -18.25 4.23 14.10
C ARG A 212 -18.95 3.21 15.01
N SER A 213 -18.60 3.18 16.28
CA SER A 213 -19.43 2.58 17.33
C SER A 213 -20.61 3.52 17.63
N LEU A 214 -21.84 3.02 17.44
CA LEU A 214 -23.06 3.66 17.91
C LEU A 214 -23.15 3.52 19.44
N PRO A 215 -23.47 4.58 20.21
CA PRO A 215 -23.81 4.40 21.60
C PRO A 215 -25.22 3.81 21.72
N GLY A 216 -25.31 2.68 22.42
CA GLY A 216 -26.58 2.11 22.87
C GLY A 216 -27.35 3.11 23.72
N SER A 217 -28.61 3.34 23.37
CA SER A 217 -29.55 4.06 24.22
C SER A 217 -30.29 3.04 25.07
N ARG A 218 -30.10 3.16 26.39
CA ARG A 218 -30.96 2.55 27.40
C ARG A 218 -32.35 3.19 27.30
N ASN A 219 -33.39 2.35 27.37
CA ASN A 219 -34.54 2.52 28.25
C ASN A 219 -35.06 1.14 28.61
#